data_AF-A0A9D1D2Q9-F1
#
_entry.id   AF-A0A9D1D2Q9-F1
#
_cell.length_a   1.000
_cell.length_b   1.000
_cell.length_c   1.000
_cell.angle_alpha   90.00
_cell.angle_beta   90.00
_cell.angle_gamma   90.00
#
_symmetry.space_group_name_H-M   'P 1'
#
loop_
_entity.id
_entity.type
_entity.pdbx_description
1 polymer ?
#
loop_
_entity_poly.entity_id
_entity_poly.type
_entity_poly.pdbx_seq_one_letter_code
_entity_poly.pdbx_strand_id
1 'polypeptide(L)'
;MEAVLYVLAIAVITVCVAASCMSFSAFAVSRRKMLLFLAAFFLFYALEQMAIFYNEYLTQNRPFQVAAFGSMEDVLLRLLLGVGMCQSLWMAFCAFFNETRRTVRYLPAVVFVAVSVIILLVPTVTDQVQKWAFYSVRSGFLLWMVLFSVLEYRSTDADAIKARYKRKLIWLVAFAALVACTFAEDTVVMLLLDPNVVPFETVLQYLYRRNTSETILVMLLVAYAIYQSFQALELKVEEAPSASEKGFQAQARDLLPYFSKRHGLTPREQEILSFVVDGADNFQIARELQLAVGTVKTHVHNIFKKTESRSREELIRKFWAEE
;
A
#
# COMPACT_ATOMS: atom_id res chain seq x y z
N MET A 1 -23.32 18.91 -19.04
CA MET A 1 -22.98 18.66 -17.62
C MET A 1 -22.81 17.16 -17.36
N GLU A 2 -23.73 16.32 -17.88
CA GLU A 2 -23.65 14.85 -17.76
C GLU A 2 -22.33 14.24 -18.23
N ALA A 3 -21.86 14.57 -19.44
CA ALA A 3 -20.59 14.04 -19.95
C ALA A 3 -19.38 14.30 -19.03
N VAL A 4 -19.36 15.44 -18.33
CA VAL A 4 -18.29 15.79 -17.39
C VAL A 4 -18.33 14.89 -16.16
N LEU A 5 -19.53 14.58 -15.65
CA LEU A 5 -19.71 13.67 -14.52
C LEU A 5 -19.30 12.24 -14.86
N TYR A 6 -19.65 11.77 -16.06
CA TYR A 6 -19.20 10.46 -16.57
C TYR A 6 -17.67 10.38 -16.68
N VAL A 7 -17.03 11.40 -17.26
CA VAL A 7 -15.57 11.44 -17.39
C VAL A 7 -14.91 11.47 -16.01
N LEU A 8 -15.42 12.25 -15.06
CA LEU A 8 -14.91 12.31 -13.70
C LEU A 8 -15.05 10.95 -12.98
N ALA A 9 -16.19 10.27 -13.15
CA ALA A 9 -16.41 8.95 -12.60
C ALA A 9 -15.39 7.92 -13.10
N ILE A 10 -15.20 7.86 -14.43
CA ILE A 10 -14.24 6.97 -15.08
C ILE A 10 -12.81 7.29 -14.62
N ALA A 11 -12.46 8.58 -14.51
CA ALA A 11 -11.15 9.01 -14.05
C ALA A 11 -10.88 8.55 -12.61
N VAL A 12 -11.83 8.72 -11.69
CA VAL A 12 -11.70 8.26 -10.29
C VAL A 12 -11.54 6.75 -10.23
N ILE A 13 -12.34 5.98 -10.96
CA ILE A 13 -12.23 4.51 -11.02
C ILE A 13 -10.84 4.10 -11.53
N THR A 14 -10.39 4.71 -12.63
CA THR A 14 -9.10 4.39 -13.26
C THR A 14 -7.93 4.67 -12.32
N VAL A 15 -7.95 5.83 -11.65
CA VAL A 15 -6.93 6.21 -10.67
C VAL A 15 -6.91 5.23 -9.50
N CYS A 16 -8.06 4.82 -8.98
CA CYS A 16 -8.13 3.87 -7.86
C CYS A 16 -7.64 2.47 -8.25
N VAL A 17 -8.00 1.97 -9.44
CA VAL A 17 -7.50 0.69 -9.96
C VAL A 17 -5.99 0.75 -10.15
N ALA A 18 -5.45 1.83 -10.73
CA ALA A 18 -4.02 2.02 -10.89
C ALA A 18 -3.29 2.05 -9.54
N ALA A 19 -3.82 2.80 -8.57
CA ALA A 19 -3.28 2.87 -7.21
C ALA A 19 -3.31 1.51 -6.49
N SER A 20 -4.37 0.73 -6.70
CA SER A 20 -4.48 -0.64 -6.18
C SER A 20 -3.39 -1.54 -6.74
N CYS A 21 -3.22 -1.57 -8.07
CA CYS A 21 -2.19 -2.37 -8.75
C CYS A 21 -0.77 -1.96 -8.35
N MET A 22 -0.50 -0.66 -8.24
CA MET A 22 0.80 -0.15 -7.79
C MET A 22 1.10 -0.55 -6.35
N SER A 23 0.14 -0.37 -5.45
CA SER A 23 0.29 -0.73 -4.02
C SER A 23 0.48 -2.24 -3.85
N PHE A 24 -0.24 -3.06 -4.63
CA PHE A 24 -0.08 -4.51 -4.63
C PHE A 24 1.30 -4.95 -5.15
N SER A 25 1.77 -4.35 -6.25
CA SER A 25 3.11 -4.60 -6.80
C SER A 25 4.20 -4.23 -5.79
N ALA A 26 4.08 -3.05 -5.16
CA ALA A 26 5.01 -2.62 -4.13
C ALA A 26 4.95 -3.52 -2.88
N PHE A 27 3.78 -4.08 -2.54
CA PHE A 27 3.67 -5.11 -1.51
C PHE A 27 4.38 -6.42 -1.90
N ALA A 28 4.19 -6.91 -3.13
CA ALA A 28 4.80 -8.15 -3.59
C ALA A 28 6.33 -8.11 -3.47
N VAL A 29 6.91 -6.93 -3.71
CA VAL A 29 8.35 -6.67 -3.61
C VAL A 29 8.78 -6.38 -2.16
N SER A 30 8.15 -5.43 -1.47
CA SER A 30 8.60 -4.96 -0.14
C SER A 30 8.12 -5.79 1.05
N ARG A 31 7.09 -6.63 0.86
CA ARG A 31 6.38 -7.39 1.90
C ARG A 31 5.77 -6.52 3.03
N ARG A 32 5.66 -5.20 2.82
CA ARG A 32 5.00 -4.28 3.76
C ARG A 32 3.48 -4.47 3.73
N LYS A 33 2.92 -5.15 4.73
CA LYS A 33 1.49 -5.49 4.81
C LYS A 33 0.54 -4.30 4.67
N MET A 34 0.94 -3.10 5.10
CA MET A 34 0.16 -1.87 4.93
C MET A 34 -0.23 -1.62 3.46
N LEU A 35 0.69 -1.86 2.52
CA LEU A 35 0.46 -1.64 1.09
C LEU A 35 -0.55 -2.64 0.50
N LEU A 36 -0.57 -3.88 1.00
CA LEU A 36 -1.59 -4.87 0.62
C LEU A 36 -2.99 -4.40 1.03
N PHE A 37 -3.12 -3.88 2.25
CA PHE A 37 -4.39 -3.40 2.77
C PHE A 37 -4.86 -2.13 2.06
N LEU A 38 -3.95 -1.20 1.73
CA LEU A 38 -4.27 -0.05 0.87
C LEU A 38 -4.68 -0.47 -0.54
N ALA A 39 -4.03 -1.49 -1.12
CA ALA A 39 -4.43 -2.03 -2.42
C ALA A 39 -5.88 -2.56 -2.37
N ALA A 40 -6.22 -3.32 -1.33
CA ALA A 40 -7.58 -3.82 -1.13
C ALA A 40 -8.59 -2.68 -0.94
N PHE A 41 -8.24 -1.63 -0.18
CA PHE A 41 -9.08 -0.45 0.00
C PHE A 41 -9.43 0.23 -1.32
N PHE A 42 -8.44 0.52 -2.16
CA PHE A 42 -8.70 1.15 -3.46
C PHE A 42 -9.48 0.25 -4.41
N LEU A 43 -9.30 -1.08 -4.31
CA LEU A 43 -10.09 -2.02 -5.09
C LEU A 43 -11.57 -1.99 -4.66
N PHE A 44 -11.87 -2.05 -3.36
CA PHE A 44 -13.25 -1.95 -2.87
C PHE A 44 -13.89 -0.62 -3.25
N TYR A 45 -13.17 0.49 -3.12
CA TYR A 45 -13.67 1.80 -3.54
C TYR A 45 -13.90 1.87 -5.06
N ALA A 46 -13.00 1.31 -5.88
CA ALA A 46 -13.20 1.24 -7.33
C ALA A 46 -14.43 0.42 -7.71
N LEU A 47 -14.70 -0.69 -7.01
CA LEU A 47 -15.90 -1.51 -7.19
C LEU A 47 -17.18 -0.75 -6.80
N GLU A 48 -17.15 0.02 -5.71
CA GLU A 48 -18.27 0.87 -5.29
C GLU A 48 -18.56 1.96 -6.32
N GLN A 49 -17.53 2.66 -6.78
CA GLN A 49 -17.65 3.68 -7.82
C GLN A 49 -18.13 3.07 -9.15
N MET A 50 -17.73 1.83 -9.47
CA MET A 50 -18.21 1.10 -10.65
C MET A 50 -19.70 0.73 -10.53
N ALA A 51 -20.17 0.31 -9.36
CA ALA A 51 -21.58 0.03 -9.11
C ALA A 51 -22.43 1.31 -9.24
N ILE A 52 -21.96 2.43 -8.70
CA ILE A 52 -22.62 3.74 -8.84
C ILE A 52 -22.68 4.15 -10.32
N PHE A 53 -21.56 4.05 -11.04
CA PHE A 53 -21.47 4.37 -12.47
C PHE A 53 -22.40 3.48 -13.32
N TYR A 54 -22.48 2.20 -13.00
CA TYR A 54 -23.37 1.27 -13.68
C TYR A 54 -24.85 1.70 -13.55
N ASN A 55 -25.28 2.03 -12.33
CA ASN A 55 -26.65 2.49 -12.10
C ASN A 55 -26.90 3.85 -12.78
N GLU A 56 -25.93 4.78 -12.78
CA GLU A 56 -26.02 6.05 -13.53
C GLU A 56 -26.22 5.79 -15.03
N TYR A 57 -25.42 4.91 -15.61
CA TYR A 57 -25.49 4.53 -17.03
C TYR A 57 -26.86 3.93 -17.41
N LEU A 58 -27.43 3.08 -16.56
CA LEU A 58 -28.77 2.51 -16.80
C LEU A 58 -29.89 3.56 -16.75
N THR A 59 -29.72 4.62 -15.98
CA THR A 59 -30.74 5.66 -15.78
C THR A 59 -30.58 6.89 -16.68
N GLN A 60 -29.53 6.96 -17.50
CA GLN A 60 -29.11 8.18 -18.23
C GLN A 60 -30.19 8.84 -19.11
N ASN A 61 -31.18 8.07 -19.59
CA ASN A 61 -32.26 8.57 -20.45
C ASN A 61 -33.64 8.49 -19.77
N ARG A 62 -33.69 8.37 -18.44
CA ARG A 62 -34.94 8.30 -17.67
C ARG A 62 -35.04 9.53 -16.77
N PRO A 63 -36.23 10.17 -16.67
CA PRO A 63 -36.43 11.28 -15.75
C PRO A 63 -36.17 10.83 -14.32
N PHE A 64 -35.57 11.71 -13.50
CA PHE A 64 -35.27 11.40 -12.11
C PHE A 64 -36.56 11.16 -11.32
N GLN A 65 -36.72 9.98 -10.74
CA GLN A 65 -37.88 9.67 -9.91
C GLN A 65 -37.65 10.18 -8.49
N VAL A 66 -38.36 11.23 -8.10
CA VAL A 66 -38.27 11.82 -6.75
C VAL A 66 -38.56 10.79 -5.64
N ALA A 67 -39.47 9.84 -5.90
CA ALA A 67 -39.75 8.73 -4.99
C ALA A 67 -38.53 7.82 -4.72
N ALA A 68 -37.60 7.73 -5.67
CA ALA A 68 -36.38 6.95 -5.51
C ALA A 68 -35.35 7.66 -4.61
N PHE A 69 -35.50 8.95 -4.32
CA PHE A 69 -34.56 9.74 -3.50
C PHE A 69 -34.43 9.21 -2.05
N GLY A 70 -35.52 8.68 -1.49
CA GLY A 70 -35.51 8.04 -0.18
C GLY A 70 -35.02 6.59 -0.20
N SER A 71 -35.06 5.93 -1.35
CA SER A 71 -34.79 4.49 -1.45
C SER A 71 -33.29 4.17 -1.45
N MET A 72 -32.95 2.98 -0.94
CA MET A 72 -31.59 2.44 -1.01
C MET A 72 -31.45 1.46 -2.17
N GLU A 73 -30.62 1.80 -3.14
CA GLU A 73 -30.25 0.87 -4.23
C GLU A 73 -29.25 -0.17 -3.70
N ASP A 74 -29.49 -1.45 -4.02
CA ASP A 74 -28.54 -2.56 -3.82
C ASP A 74 -27.91 -2.64 -2.42
N VAL A 75 -28.75 -2.65 -1.38
CA VAL A 75 -28.35 -2.62 0.04
C VAL A 75 -27.27 -3.64 0.39
N LEU A 76 -27.38 -4.89 -0.09
CA LEU A 76 -26.41 -5.94 0.20
C LEU A 76 -25.04 -5.65 -0.41
N LEU A 77 -25.01 -5.17 -1.66
CA LEU A 77 -23.77 -4.82 -2.33
C LEU A 77 -23.07 -3.67 -1.61
N ARG A 78 -23.83 -2.62 -1.23
CA ARG A 78 -23.31 -1.47 -0.49
C ARG A 78 -22.79 -1.85 0.89
N LEU A 79 -23.45 -2.77 1.59
CA LEU A 79 -22.97 -3.29 2.87
C LEU A 79 -21.63 -4.04 2.71
N LEU A 80 -21.53 -4.92 1.72
CA LEU A 80 -20.33 -5.72 1.47
C LEU A 80 -19.13 -4.87 1.05
N LEU A 81 -19.35 -3.91 0.15
CA LEU A 81 -18.30 -2.99 -0.29
C LEU A 81 -17.90 -2.03 0.83
N GLY A 82 -18.87 -1.51 1.59
CA GLY A 82 -18.64 -0.62 2.72
C GLY A 82 -17.81 -1.26 3.84
N VAL A 83 -18.13 -2.50 4.25
CA VAL A 83 -17.32 -3.22 5.25
C VAL A 83 -15.94 -3.57 4.71
N GLY A 84 -15.84 -3.99 3.45
CA GLY A 84 -14.56 -4.29 2.80
C GLY A 84 -13.63 -3.06 2.78
N MET A 85 -14.18 -1.91 2.38
CA MET A 85 -13.48 -0.63 2.38
C MET A 85 -13.04 -0.20 3.78
N CYS A 86 -13.95 -0.16 4.76
CA CYS A 86 -13.60 0.24 6.13
C CYS A 86 -12.57 -0.70 6.77
N GLN A 87 -12.75 -2.01 6.62
CA GLN A 87 -11.88 -3.00 7.23
C GLN A 87 -10.50 -3.02 6.59
N SER A 88 -10.39 -2.86 5.27
CA SER A 88 -9.10 -2.79 4.59
C SER A 88 -8.31 -1.55 5.03
N LEU A 89 -8.94 -0.38 5.09
CA LEU A 89 -8.29 0.82 5.61
C LEU A 89 -7.90 0.67 7.10
N TRP A 90 -8.77 0.05 7.92
CA TRP A 90 -8.48 -0.25 9.32
C TRP A 90 -7.27 -1.15 9.48
N MET A 91 -7.16 -2.19 8.65
CA MET A 91 -6.04 -3.12 8.68
C MET A 91 -4.74 -2.45 8.21
N ALA A 92 -4.81 -1.51 7.26
CA ALA A 92 -3.66 -0.66 6.90
C ALA A 92 -3.21 0.17 8.11
N PHE A 93 -4.15 0.72 8.85
CA PHE A 93 -3.88 1.48 10.08
C PHE A 93 -3.27 0.61 11.18
N CYS A 94 -3.87 -0.55 11.48
CA CYS A 94 -3.34 -1.51 12.45
C CYS A 94 -1.93 -1.97 12.06
N ALA A 95 -1.66 -2.21 10.78
CA ALA A 95 -0.34 -2.59 10.29
C ALA A 95 0.69 -1.46 10.49
N PHE A 96 0.27 -0.21 10.37
CA PHE A 96 1.12 0.96 10.59
C PHE A 96 1.50 1.13 12.08
N PHE A 97 0.57 0.88 13.01
CA PHE A 97 0.86 0.93 14.46
C PHE A 97 1.40 -0.39 15.03
N ASN A 98 1.61 -1.40 14.17
CA ASN A 98 2.02 -2.74 14.57
C ASN A 98 1.08 -3.39 15.60
N GLU A 99 -0.20 -3.05 15.55
CA GLU A 99 -1.21 -3.57 16.47
C GLU A 99 -1.52 -5.03 16.14
N THR A 100 -1.38 -5.94 17.10
CA THR A 100 -1.52 -7.39 16.90
C THR A 100 -2.74 -8.01 17.56
N ARG A 101 -3.43 -7.28 18.45
CA ARG A 101 -4.61 -7.79 19.18
C ARG A 101 -5.74 -8.12 18.20
N ARG A 102 -6.19 -9.37 18.23
CA ARG A 102 -7.28 -9.86 17.34
C ARG A 102 -8.60 -9.11 17.56
N THR A 103 -8.91 -8.78 18.81
CA THR A 103 -10.12 -8.02 19.17
C THR A 103 -10.12 -6.66 18.49
N VAL A 104 -9.04 -5.88 18.63
CA VAL A 104 -8.92 -4.55 18.02
C VAL A 104 -8.99 -4.60 16.49
N ARG A 105 -8.43 -5.64 15.86
CA ARG A 105 -8.42 -5.79 14.40
C ARG A 105 -9.79 -6.10 13.78
N TYR A 106 -10.61 -6.92 14.44
CA TYR A 106 -11.83 -7.45 13.81
C TYR A 106 -13.13 -6.97 14.47
N LEU A 107 -13.10 -6.53 15.73
CA LEU A 107 -14.28 -6.05 16.44
C LEU A 107 -14.97 -4.87 15.73
N PRO A 108 -14.26 -3.84 15.21
CA PRO A 108 -14.93 -2.74 14.53
C PRO A 108 -15.74 -3.18 13.31
N ALA A 109 -15.25 -4.15 12.53
CA ALA A 109 -16.00 -4.68 11.38
C ALA A 109 -17.23 -5.47 11.80
N VAL A 110 -17.13 -6.26 12.87
CA VAL A 110 -18.30 -6.99 13.41
C VAL A 110 -19.36 -5.99 13.90
N VAL A 111 -18.94 -4.95 14.63
CA VAL A 111 -19.83 -3.87 15.08
C VAL A 111 -20.46 -3.13 13.90
N PHE A 112 -19.68 -2.81 12.86
CA PHE A 112 -20.18 -2.19 11.63
C PHE A 112 -21.32 -3.00 11.01
N VAL A 113 -21.09 -4.30 10.76
CA VAL A 113 -22.10 -5.17 10.14
C VAL A 113 -23.32 -5.31 11.04
N ALA A 114 -23.13 -5.52 12.34
CA ALA A 114 -24.23 -5.65 13.29
C ALA A 114 -25.10 -4.39 13.34
N VAL A 115 -24.49 -3.20 13.46
CA VAL A 115 -25.21 -1.92 13.47
C VAL A 115 -25.94 -1.69 12.14
N SER A 116 -25.29 -1.94 11.01
CA SER A 116 -25.94 -1.79 9.69
C SER A 116 -27.13 -2.74 9.52
N VAL A 117 -27.02 -4.00 9.96
CA VAL A 117 -28.14 -4.95 9.92
C VAL A 117 -29.27 -4.51 10.85
N ILE A 118 -28.96 -4.03 12.06
CA ILE A 118 -29.98 -3.52 12.99
C ILE A 118 -30.74 -2.35 12.35
N ILE A 119 -30.05 -1.38 11.73
CA ILE A 119 -30.68 -0.24 11.05
C ILE A 119 -31.65 -0.72 9.95
N LEU A 120 -31.28 -1.76 9.20
CA LEU A 120 -32.12 -2.33 8.14
C LEU A 120 -33.34 -3.08 8.67
N LEU A 121 -33.29 -3.60 9.90
CA LEU A 121 -34.38 -4.35 10.52
C LEU A 121 -35.36 -3.48 11.31
N VAL A 122 -35.00 -2.24 11.64
CA VAL A 122 -35.88 -1.31 12.37
C VAL A 122 -36.98 -0.80 11.42
N PRO A 123 -38.26 -1.18 11.62
CA PRO A 123 -39.35 -0.85 10.68
C PRO A 123 -39.98 0.54 10.91
N THR A 124 -39.55 1.28 11.94
CA THR A 124 -40.24 2.48 12.45
C THR A 124 -39.67 3.80 11.94
N VAL A 125 -38.77 3.77 10.96
CA VAL A 125 -38.00 4.92 10.49
C VAL A 125 -38.37 5.22 9.04
N THR A 126 -38.49 6.50 8.67
CA THR A 126 -38.72 6.89 7.28
C THR A 126 -37.56 6.44 6.39
N ASP A 127 -37.83 6.09 5.13
CA ASP A 127 -36.82 5.58 4.19
C ASP A 127 -35.57 6.48 4.12
N GLN A 128 -35.76 7.81 4.15
CA GLN A 128 -34.67 8.79 4.17
C GLN A 128 -33.79 8.71 5.42
N VAL A 129 -34.39 8.58 6.60
CA VAL A 129 -33.63 8.49 7.86
C VAL A 129 -32.95 7.13 7.97
N GLN A 130 -33.60 6.06 7.50
CA GLN A 130 -32.98 4.74 7.44
C GLN A 130 -31.76 4.75 6.51
N LYS A 131 -31.88 5.40 5.34
CA LYS A 131 -30.81 5.60 4.38
C LYS A 131 -29.65 6.35 5.03
N TRP A 132 -29.90 7.54 5.55
CA TRP A 132 -28.88 8.35 6.21
C TRP A 132 -28.17 7.58 7.34
N ALA A 133 -28.93 6.87 8.18
CA ALA A 133 -28.36 6.10 9.28
C ALA A 133 -27.41 5.00 8.77
N PHE A 134 -27.79 4.29 7.70
CA PHE A 134 -26.99 3.25 7.09
C PHE A 134 -25.65 3.78 6.54
N TYR A 135 -25.65 4.89 5.78
CA TYR A 135 -24.39 5.48 5.28
C TYR A 135 -23.55 6.10 6.40
N SER A 136 -24.18 6.63 7.44
CA SER A 136 -23.51 7.24 8.59
C SER A 136 -22.66 6.25 9.40
N VAL A 137 -22.98 4.95 9.36
CA VAL A 137 -22.17 3.91 10.03
C VAL A 137 -20.72 3.94 9.53
N ARG A 138 -20.52 4.23 8.23
CA ARG A 138 -19.19 4.34 7.61
C ARG A 138 -18.41 5.53 8.15
N SER A 139 -19.02 6.71 8.20
CA SER A 139 -18.40 7.90 8.79
C SER A 139 -18.08 7.68 10.26
N GLY A 140 -18.96 7.02 11.02
CA GLY A 140 -18.71 6.61 12.40
C GLY A 140 -17.50 5.68 12.54
N PHE A 141 -17.34 4.71 11.64
CA PHE A 141 -16.17 3.83 11.60
C PHE A 141 -14.88 4.62 11.34
N LEU A 142 -14.88 5.52 10.34
CA LEU A 142 -13.70 6.32 10.02
C LEU A 142 -13.31 7.25 11.18
N LEU A 143 -14.29 7.83 11.88
CA LEU A 143 -14.07 8.60 13.11
C LEU A 143 -13.51 7.73 14.25
N TRP A 144 -13.95 6.47 14.36
CA TRP A 144 -13.37 5.53 15.31
C TRP A 144 -11.88 5.30 15.05
N MET A 145 -11.44 5.22 13.79
CA MET A 145 -10.01 5.11 13.46
C MET A 145 -9.24 6.31 14.02
N VAL A 146 -9.74 7.53 13.81
CA VAL A 146 -9.13 8.76 14.34
C VAL A 146 -9.09 8.74 15.86
N LEU A 147 -10.21 8.39 16.51
CA LEU A 147 -10.31 8.33 17.97
C LEU A 147 -9.30 7.33 18.55
N PHE A 148 -9.22 6.12 17.99
CA PHE A 148 -8.25 5.11 18.41
C PHE A 148 -6.81 5.64 18.31
N SER A 149 -6.50 6.35 17.24
CA SER A 149 -5.18 6.97 17.04
C SER A 149 -4.81 7.96 18.13
N VAL A 150 -5.78 8.78 18.56
CA VAL A 150 -5.60 9.78 19.61
C VAL A 150 -5.46 9.11 20.98
N LEU A 151 -6.22 8.05 21.23
CA LEU A 151 -6.12 7.27 22.46
C LEU A 151 -4.77 6.56 22.57
N GLU A 152 -4.27 6.00 21.47
CA GLU A 152 -2.94 5.36 21.43
C GLU A 152 -1.81 6.38 21.61
N TYR A 153 -1.95 7.57 21.02
CA TYR A 153 -1.02 8.68 21.23
C TYR A 153 -0.95 9.11 22.71
N ARG A 154 -2.09 9.16 23.40
CA ARG A 154 -2.17 9.56 24.82
C ARG A 154 -1.62 8.51 25.77
N SER A 155 -1.76 7.23 25.44
CA SER A 155 -1.32 6.10 26.28
C SER A 155 0.15 5.74 26.10
N THR A 156 0.79 6.17 25.01
CA THR A 156 2.21 5.89 24.76
C THR A 156 3.11 6.88 25.49
N ASP A 157 3.99 6.41 26.38
CA ASP A 157 4.89 7.30 27.15
C ASP A 157 6.22 7.66 26.48
N ALA A 158 6.67 6.89 25.48
CA ALA A 158 7.97 7.11 24.85
C ALA A 158 8.01 8.39 23.97
N ASP A 159 8.87 9.35 24.33
CA ASP A 159 9.03 10.64 23.64
C ASP A 159 9.39 10.50 22.15
N ALA A 160 10.17 9.48 21.79
CA ALA A 160 10.53 9.19 20.41
C ALA A 160 9.31 8.82 19.54
N ILE A 161 8.30 8.16 20.14
CA ILE A 161 7.06 7.81 19.46
C ILE A 161 6.18 9.06 19.36
N LYS A 162 6.03 9.83 20.44
CA LYS A 162 5.27 11.10 20.43
C LYS A 162 5.77 12.08 19.36
N ALA A 163 7.09 12.18 19.16
CA ALA A 163 7.68 13.03 18.11
C ALA A 163 7.31 12.60 16.67
N ARG A 164 7.18 11.28 16.42
CA ARG A 164 6.70 10.75 15.12
C ARG A 164 5.22 11.04 14.91
N TYR A 165 4.40 10.93 15.95
CA TYR A 165 2.97 11.26 15.89
C TYR A 165 2.73 12.75 15.65
N LYS A 166 3.50 13.64 16.30
CA LYS A 166 3.32 15.09 16.14
C LYS A 166 3.46 15.56 14.68
N ARG A 167 4.41 14.98 13.93
CA ARG A 167 4.56 15.26 12.48
C ARG A 167 3.40 14.74 11.63
N LYS A 168 2.70 13.71 12.12
CA LYS A 168 1.57 13.06 11.42
C LYS A 168 0.20 13.55 11.88
N LEU A 169 0.16 14.30 12.98
CA LEU A 169 -1.07 14.85 13.56
C LEU A 169 -1.81 15.75 12.56
N ILE A 170 -1.08 16.56 11.77
CA ILE A 170 -1.70 17.41 10.76
C ILE A 170 -2.49 16.60 9.72
N TRP A 171 -1.94 15.45 9.30
CA TRP A 171 -2.61 14.53 8.36
C TRP A 171 -3.80 13.83 9.01
N LEU A 172 -3.70 13.48 10.30
CA LEU A 172 -4.80 12.89 11.05
C LEU A 172 -5.96 13.87 11.26
N VAL A 173 -5.66 15.14 11.52
CA VAL A 173 -6.66 16.21 11.64
C VAL A 173 -7.30 16.49 10.29
N ALA A 174 -6.52 16.56 9.21
CA ALA A 174 -7.07 16.71 7.86
C ALA A 174 -7.99 15.53 7.47
N PHE A 175 -7.59 14.30 7.80
CA PHE A 175 -8.41 13.10 7.63
C PHE A 175 -9.73 13.21 8.41
N ALA A 176 -9.65 13.56 9.70
CA ALA A 176 -10.84 13.74 10.54
C ALA A 176 -11.78 14.84 10.03
N ALA A 177 -11.22 15.96 9.56
CA ALA A 177 -11.98 17.06 8.99
C ALA A 177 -12.73 16.63 7.72
N LEU A 178 -12.07 15.91 6.82
CA LEU A 178 -12.72 15.39 5.60
C LEU A 178 -13.83 14.38 5.92
N VAL A 179 -13.63 13.49 6.90
CA VAL A 179 -14.68 12.57 7.36
C VAL A 179 -15.88 13.34 7.95
N ALA A 180 -15.62 14.40 8.72
CA ALA A 180 -16.68 15.25 9.24
C ALA A 180 -17.42 15.98 8.12
N CYS A 181 -16.72 16.47 7.10
CA CYS A 181 -17.33 17.05 5.91
C CYS A 181 -18.16 16.02 5.13
N THR A 182 -17.69 14.78 4.98
CA THR A 182 -18.45 13.68 4.37
C THR A 182 -19.76 13.45 5.11
N PHE A 183 -19.73 13.36 6.44
CA PHE A 183 -20.94 13.21 7.25
C PHE A 183 -21.88 14.41 7.15
N ALA A 184 -21.34 15.63 7.09
CA ALA A 184 -22.13 16.84 6.91
C ALA A 184 -22.81 16.86 5.53
N GLU A 185 -22.07 16.52 4.46
CA GLU A 185 -22.62 16.37 3.10
C GLU A 185 -23.75 15.34 3.07
N ASP A 186 -23.54 14.15 3.63
CA ASP A 186 -24.56 13.10 3.69
C ASP A 186 -25.81 13.56 4.46
N THR A 187 -25.62 14.28 5.56
CA THR A 187 -26.74 14.83 6.37
C THR A 187 -27.52 15.88 5.58
N VAL A 188 -26.84 16.80 4.92
CA VAL A 188 -27.48 17.84 4.11
C VAL A 188 -28.24 17.20 2.94
N VAL A 189 -27.61 16.30 2.19
CA VAL A 189 -28.21 15.71 0.99
C VAL A 189 -29.34 14.74 1.35
N MET A 190 -29.16 13.86 2.34
CA MET A 190 -30.13 12.80 2.60
C MET A 190 -31.30 13.22 3.50
N LEU A 191 -31.11 14.20 4.39
CA LEU A 191 -32.15 14.62 5.35
C LEU A 191 -32.70 16.04 5.12
N LEU A 192 -31.87 16.98 4.66
CA LEU A 192 -32.25 18.40 4.61
C LEU A 192 -32.65 18.87 3.21
N LEU A 193 -32.18 18.19 2.16
CA LEU A 193 -32.44 18.57 0.79
C LEU A 193 -33.82 18.09 0.33
N ASP A 194 -34.72 19.03 0.03
CA ASP A 194 -35.96 18.72 -0.68
C ASP A 194 -35.69 18.65 -2.19
N PRO A 195 -35.81 17.46 -2.82
CA PRO A 195 -35.57 17.29 -4.25
C PRO A 195 -36.50 18.13 -5.14
N ASN A 196 -37.65 18.59 -4.64
CA ASN A 196 -38.59 19.39 -5.42
C ASN A 196 -38.18 20.87 -5.53
N VAL A 197 -37.25 21.33 -4.69
CA VAL A 197 -36.83 22.74 -4.62
C VAL A 197 -35.56 22.99 -5.45
N VAL A 198 -34.83 21.95 -5.81
CA VAL A 198 -33.56 22.05 -6.56
C VAL A 198 -33.84 22.08 -8.07
N PRO A 199 -33.57 23.18 -8.79
CA PRO A 199 -33.97 23.36 -10.18
C PRO A 199 -33.12 22.58 -11.21
N PHE A 200 -32.01 21.96 -10.77
CA PHE A 200 -31.08 21.26 -11.66
C PHE A 200 -31.05 19.75 -11.38
N GLU A 201 -31.77 18.97 -12.21
CA GLU A 201 -31.84 17.50 -12.07
C GLU A 201 -30.45 16.85 -12.08
N THR A 202 -29.52 17.36 -12.90
CA THR A 202 -28.16 16.82 -13.01
C THR A 202 -27.33 17.03 -11.74
N VAL A 203 -27.51 18.17 -11.06
CA VAL A 203 -26.83 18.48 -9.80
C VAL A 203 -27.42 17.63 -8.68
N LEU A 204 -28.74 17.47 -8.67
CA LEU A 204 -29.43 16.61 -7.71
C LEU A 204 -29.00 15.14 -7.87
N GLN A 205 -28.89 14.63 -9.09
CA GLN A 205 -28.37 13.28 -9.38
C GLN A 205 -26.92 13.10 -8.92
N TYR A 206 -26.06 14.12 -9.13
CA TYR A 206 -24.68 14.09 -8.65
C TYR A 206 -24.61 14.02 -7.11
N LEU A 207 -25.26 14.97 -6.42
CA LEU A 207 -25.27 15.03 -4.96
C LEU A 207 -25.89 13.77 -4.35
N TYR A 208 -26.94 13.22 -4.97
CA TYR A 208 -27.63 12.02 -4.53
C TYR A 208 -26.74 10.76 -4.51
N ARG A 209 -25.80 10.64 -5.46
CA ARG A 209 -24.98 9.42 -5.65
C ARG A 209 -23.56 9.55 -5.14
N ARG A 210 -23.04 10.78 -4.99
CA ARG A 210 -21.61 11.04 -4.80
C ARG A 210 -21.36 12.04 -3.68
N ASN A 211 -20.34 11.76 -2.87
CA ASN A 211 -19.84 12.65 -1.83
C ASN A 211 -18.50 13.24 -2.27
N THR A 212 -18.41 14.57 -2.27
CA THR A 212 -17.23 15.28 -2.81
C THR A 212 -16.08 15.23 -1.80
N SER A 213 -16.37 15.44 -0.52
CA SER A 213 -15.38 15.33 0.55
C SER A 213 -14.76 13.94 0.64
N GLU A 214 -15.57 12.90 0.44
CA GLU A 214 -15.07 11.53 0.39
C GLU A 214 -14.14 11.29 -0.80
N THR A 215 -14.52 11.79 -1.98
CA THR A 215 -13.68 11.65 -3.17
C THR A 215 -12.33 12.33 -2.94
N ILE A 216 -12.30 13.52 -2.35
CA ILE A 216 -11.07 14.23 -1.99
C ILE A 216 -10.23 13.40 -1.02
N LEU A 217 -10.86 12.84 0.03
CA LEU A 217 -10.19 11.98 1.01
C LEU A 217 -9.50 10.80 0.34
N VAL A 218 -10.20 10.08 -0.55
CA VAL A 218 -9.63 8.93 -1.25
C VAL A 218 -8.50 9.34 -2.18
N MET A 219 -8.62 10.48 -2.88
CA MET A 219 -7.55 10.98 -3.74
C MET A 219 -6.27 11.33 -2.95
N LEU A 220 -6.41 11.87 -1.73
CA LEU A 220 -5.26 12.08 -0.83
C LEU A 220 -4.64 10.74 -0.37
N LEU A 221 -5.47 9.74 -0.07
CA LEU A 221 -4.99 8.40 0.25
C LEU A 221 -4.27 7.74 -0.93
N VAL A 222 -4.76 7.93 -2.16
CA VAL A 222 -4.10 7.47 -3.39
C VAL A 222 -2.72 8.10 -3.51
N ALA A 223 -2.63 9.43 -3.38
CA ALA A 223 -1.35 10.14 -3.45
C ALA A 223 -0.37 9.62 -2.37
N TYR A 224 -0.85 9.41 -1.15
CA TYR A 224 -0.08 8.82 -0.06
C TYR A 224 0.42 7.39 -0.38
N ALA A 225 -0.46 6.53 -0.90
CA ALA A 225 -0.12 5.15 -1.21
C ALA A 225 0.88 5.05 -2.37
N ILE A 226 0.75 5.90 -3.38
CA ILE A 226 1.71 6.02 -4.49
C ILE A 226 3.08 6.44 -3.94
N TYR A 227 3.13 7.49 -3.11
CA TYR A 227 4.36 7.94 -2.47
C TYR A 227 5.04 6.81 -1.65
N GLN A 228 4.26 6.09 -0.83
CA GLN A 228 4.76 4.95 -0.07
C GLN A 228 5.24 3.79 -0.95
N SER A 229 4.57 3.56 -2.09
CA SER A 229 4.95 2.53 -3.05
C SER A 229 6.29 2.84 -3.71
N PHE A 230 6.52 4.09 -4.11
CA PHE A 230 7.82 4.52 -4.64
C PHE A 230 8.93 4.36 -3.61
N GLN A 231 8.73 4.86 -2.38
CA GLN A 231 9.69 4.71 -1.29
C GLN A 231 10.01 3.23 -1.01
N ALA A 232 9.01 2.35 -1.07
CA ALA A 232 9.21 0.92 -0.84
C ALA A 232 9.98 0.21 -1.97
N LEU A 233 9.90 0.72 -3.20
CA LEU A 233 10.63 0.21 -4.35
C LEU A 233 12.05 0.77 -4.42
N GLU A 234 12.22 2.07 -4.19
CA GLU A 234 13.51 2.78 -4.20
C GLU A 234 14.49 2.20 -3.18
N LEU A 235 14.02 1.96 -1.93
CA LEU A 235 14.85 1.34 -0.88
C LEU A 235 15.38 -0.04 -1.26
N LYS A 236 14.64 -0.81 -2.07
CA LYS A 236 15.08 -2.13 -2.53
C LYS A 236 15.96 -2.09 -3.78
N VAL A 237 15.82 -1.06 -4.61
CA VAL A 237 16.77 -0.79 -5.69
C VAL A 237 18.12 -0.39 -5.10
N GLU A 238 18.14 0.28 -3.95
CA GLU A 238 19.37 0.65 -3.24
C GLU A 238 19.99 -0.53 -2.46
N GLU A 239 19.17 -1.42 -1.89
CA GLU A 239 19.63 -2.65 -1.20
C GLU A 239 20.09 -3.78 -2.15
N ALA A 240 19.80 -3.71 -3.46
CA ALA A 240 20.25 -4.68 -4.45
C ALA A 240 21.35 -4.07 -5.36
N PRO A 241 22.59 -4.59 -5.48
CA PRO A 241 23.42 -5.50 -4.67
C PRO A 241 24.57 -4.76 -3.91
N SER A 242 24.53 -3.43 -3.80
CA SER A 242 25.74 -2.63 -3.52
C SER A 242 26.20 -2.56 -2.06
N ALA A 243 25.32 -2.75 -1.06
CA ALA A 243 25.70 -2.59 0.35
C ALA A 243 26.42 -3.82 0.92
N SER A 244 26.00 -5.04 0.51
CA SER A 244 26.71 -6.28 0.84
C SER A 244 28.00 -6.40 0.05
N GLU A 245 28.01 -6.02 -1.24
CA GLU A 245 29.21 -6.07 -2.09
C GLU A 245 30.31 -5.12 -1.62
N LYS A 246 29.99 -3.90 -1.17
CA LYS A 246 31.02 -2.95 -0.71
C LYS A 246 31.70 -3.38 0.59
N GLY A 247 30.96 -3.94 1.55
CA GLY A 247 31.54 -4.50 2.78
C GLY A 247 32.36 -5.75 2.52
N PHE A 248 31.82 -6.65 1.67
CA PHE A 248 32.49 -7.89 1.26
C PHE A 248 33.76 -7.63 0.45
N GLN A 249 33.76 -6.67 -0.48
CA GLN A 249 34.95 -6.28 -1.24
C GLN A 249 36.02 -5.61 -0.36
N ALA A 250 35.63 -4.82 0.63
CA ALA A 250 36.58 -4.25 1.59
C ALA A 250 37.23 -5.35 2.43
N GLN A 251 36.45 -6.28 2.97
CA GLN A 251 36.95 -7.40 3.77
C GLN A 251 37.81 -8.37 2.93
N ALA A 252 37.41 -8.66 1.69
CA ALA A 252 38.20 -9.49 0.77
C ALA A 252 39.56 -8.84 0.46
N ARG A 253 39.61 -7.52 0.25
CA ARG A 253 40.86 -6.79 -0.01
C ARG A 253 41.86 -6.89 1.14
N ASP A 254 41.38 -6.89 2.38
CA ASP A 254 42.24 -7.01 3.56
C ASP A 254 42.76 -8.45 3.77
N LEU A 255 41.95 -9.46 3.45
CA LEU A 255 42.31 -10.89 3.61
C LEU A 255 43.16 -11.44 2.45
N LEU A 256 43.04 -10.88 1.24
CA LEU A 256 43.73 -11.34 0.02
C LEU A 256 45.26 -11.46 0.17
N PRO A 257 45.98 -10.45 0.71
CA PRO A 257 47.43 -10.56 0.89
C PRO A 257 47.82 -11.65 1.90
N TYR A 258 47.05 -11.81 2.98
CA TYR A 258 47.31 -12.81 4.02
C TYR A 258 47.14 -14.23 3.47
N PHE A 259 46.00 -14.49 2.85
CA PHE A 259 45.69 -15.78 2.23
C PHE A 259 46.70 -16.12 1.12
N SER A 260 47.05 -15.15 0.27
CA SER A 260 48.01 -15.34 -0.81
C SER A 260 49.40 -15.69 -0.29
N LYS A 261 49.86 -15.03 0.78
CA LYS A 261 51.13 -15.32 1.41
C LYS A 261 51.16 -16.70 2.07
N ARG A 262 50.07 -17.09 2.74
CA ARG A 262 49.95 -18.39 3.42
C ARG A 262 50.03 -19.57 2.45
N HIS A 263 49.38 -19.45 1.31
CA HIS A 263 49.30 -20.51 0.29
C HIS A 263 50.33 -20.35 -0.86
N GLY A 264 51.27 -19.41 -0.74
CA GLY A 264 52.34 -19.22 -1.73
C GLY A 264 51.85 -18.81 -3.13
N LEU A 265 50.79 -18.01 -3.19
CA LEU A 265 50.27 -17.47 -4.45
C LEU A 265 51.19 -16.38 -5.00
N THR A 266 51.37 -16.38 -6.32
CA THR A 266 52.09 -15.32 -7.03
C THR A 266 51.23 -14.06 -7.13
N PRO A 267 51.80 -12.88 -7.42
CA PRO A 267 51.04 -11.64 -7.58
C PRO A 267 49.91 -11.77 -8.63
N ARG A 268 50.17 -12.49 -9.73
CA ARG A 268 49.16 -12.71 -10.77
C ARG A 268 48.06 -13.69 -10.34
N GLU A 269 48.39 -14.68 -9.52
CA GLU A 269 47.40 -15.59 -8.94
C GLU A 269 46.55 -14.89 -7.88
N GLN A 270 47.12 -13.98 -7.08
CA GLN A 270 46.37 -13.15 -6.13
C GLN A 270 45.38 -12.23 -6.85
N GLU A 271 45.80 -11.61 -7.94
CA GLU A 271 44.93 -10.78 -8.77
C GLU A 271 43.79 -11.59 -9.39
N ILE A 272 44.06 -12.81 -9.86
CA ILE A 272 43.01 -13.70 -10.35
C ILE A 272 42.09 -14.18 -9.22
N LEU A 273 42.64 -14.44 -8.03
CA LEU A 273 41.89 -14.84 -6.85
C LEU A 273 40.89 -13.75 -6.42
N SER A 274 41.23 -12.47 -6.52
CA SER A 274 40.30 -11.39 -6.16
C SER A 274 39.02 -11.45 -6.98
N PHE A 275 39.14 -11.60 -8.30
CA PHE A 275 37.97 -11.79 -9.17
C PHE A 275 37.24 -13.11 -8.89
N VAL A 276 37.97 -14.15 -8.47
CA VAL A 276 37.35 -15.44 -8.15
C VAL A 276 36.45 -15.34 -6.92
N VAL A 277 36.92 -14.66 -5.88
CA VAL A 277 36.19 -14.38 -4.64
C VAL A 277 35.00 -13.45 -4.90
N ASP A 278 35.14 -12.50 -5.83
CA ASP A 278 34.04 -11.64 -6.31
C ASP A 278 33.02 -12.37 -7.21
N GLY A 279 33.20 -13.67 -7.44
CA GLY A 279 32.25 -14.51 -8.19
C GLY A 279 32.38 -14.44 -9.72
N ALA A 280 33.39 -13.76 -10.26
CA ALA A 280 33.54 -13.56 -11.70
C ALA A 280 33.96 -14.84 -12.45
N ASP A 281 33.28 -15.22 -13.51
CA ASP A 281 33.64 -16.41 -14.28
C ASP A 281 34.98 -16.26 -15.05
N ASN A 282 35.53 -17.36 -15.57
CA ASN A 282 36.82 -17.32 -16.27
C ASN A 282 36.81 -16.46 -17.54
N PHE A 283 35.64 -16.21 -18.14
CA PHE A 283 35.50 -15.36 -19.31
C PHE A 283 35.53 -13.88 -18.92
N GLN A 284 34.83 -13.52 -17.84
CA GLN A 284 34.84 -12.20 -17.23
C GLN A 284 36.24 -11.83 -16.75
N ILE A 285 36.93 -12.73 -16.05
CA ILE A 285 38.33 -12.53 -15.61
C ILE A 285 39.25 -12.32 -16.82
N ALA A 286 39.11 -13.15 -17.85
CA ALA A 286 39.92 -13.04 -19.07
C ALA A 286 39.72 -11.69 -19.77
N ARG A 287 38.47 -11.22 -19.84
CA ARG A 287 38.14 -9.91 -20.41
C ARG A 287 38.74 -8.77 -19.59
N GLU A 288 38.58 -8.81 -18.26
CA GLU A 288 39.00 -7.73 -17.37
C GLU A 288 40.53 -7.61 -17.30
N LEU A 289 41.22 -8.76 -17.27
CA LEU A 289 42.68 -8.83 -17.22
C LEU A 289 43.35 -8.84 -18.60
N GLN A 290 42.56 -8.71 -19.67
CA GLN A 290 43.02 -8.81 -21.07
C GLN A 290 43.88 -10.05 -21.34
N LEU A 291 43.44 -11.20 -20.80
CA LEU A 291 44.09 -12.50 -20.95
C LEU A 291 43.26 -13.42 -21.85
N ALA A 292 43.91 -14.45 -22.41
CA ALA A 292 43.18 -15.57 -23.00
C ALA A 292 42.48 -16.39 -21.90
N VAL A 293 41.26 -16.88 -22.18
CA VAL A 293 40.49 -17.74 -21.25
C VAL A 293 41.29 -18.99 -20.84
N GLY A 294 42.08 -19.55 -21.75
CA GLY A 294 42.98 -20.67 -21.46
C GLY A 294 44.02 -20.33 -20.39
N THR A 295 44.59 -19.12 -20.43
CA THR A 295 45.56 -18.64 -19.44
C THR A 295 44.91 -18.51 -18.06
N VAL A 296 43.69 -17.95 -17.99
CA VAL A 296 42.94 -17.86 -16.73
C VAL A 296 42.64 -19.24 -16.16
N LYS A 297 42.21 -20.19 -16.99
CA LYS A 297 41.99 -21.58 -16.54
C LYS A 297 43.24 -22.20 -15.93
N THR A 298 44.40 -21.97 -16.53
CA THR A 298 45.69 -22.45 -15.98
C THR A 298 46.00 -21.83 -14.63
N HIS A 299 45.84 -20.52 -14.48
CA HIS A 299 46.07 -19.84 -13.20
C HIS A 299 45.09 -20.31 -12.12
N VAL A 300 43.79 -20.43 -12.42
CA VAL A 300 42.79 -20.96 -11.48
C VAL A 300 43.13 -22.39 -11.06
N HIS A 301 43.57 -23.22 -11.99
CA HIS A 301 44.03 -24.58 -11.69
C HIS A 301 45.26 -24.60 -10.76
N ASN A 302 46.21 -23.68 -10.96
CA ASN A 302 47.37 -23.54 -10.07
C ASN A 302 46.97 -23.05 -8.67
N ILE A 303 46.00 -22.13 -8.58
CA ILE A 303 45.44 -21.69 -7.30
C ILE A 303 44.79 -22.87 -6.57
N PHE A 304 43.99 -23.70 -7.26
CA PHE A 304 43.42 -24.92 -6.68
C PHE A 304 44.48 -25.88 -6.15
N LYS A 305 45.57 -26.09 -6.90
CA LYS A 305 46.69 -26.93 -6.42
C LYS A 305 47.37 -26.35 -5.18
N LYS A 306 47.66 -25.05 -5.17
CA LYS A 306 48.37 -24.39 -4.06
C LYS A 306 47.52 -24.26 -2.80
N THR A 307 46.21 -24.12 -2.96
CA THR A 307 45.26 -24.01 -1.85
C THR A 307 44.63 -25.34 -1.47
N GLU A 308 45.00 -26.44 -2.13
CA GLU A 308 44.41 -27.78 -1.97
C GLU A 308 42.88 -27.81 -2.11
N SER A 309 42.32 -26.92 -2.93
CA SER A 309 40.89 -26.83 -3.18
C SER A 309 40.49 -27.68 -4.39
N ARG A 310 39.39 -28.43 -4.29
CA ARG A 310 38.90 -29.32 -5.37
C ARG A 310 37.88 -28.64 -6.26
N SER A 311 37.21 -27.60 -5.75
CA SER A 311 36.26 -26.80 -6.52
C SER A 311 36.40 -25.31 -6.25
N ARG A 312 35.76 -24.52 -7.12
CA ARG A 312 35.68 -23.07 -6.97
C ARG A 312 34.95 -22.69 -5.69
N GLU A 313 33.86 -23.37 -5.38
CA GLU A 313 33.08 -23.13 -4.15
C GLU A 313 33.89 -23.49 -2.91
N GLU A 314 34.70 -24.55 -2.95
CA GLU A 314 35.60 -24.93 -1.86
C GLU A 314 36.69 -23.87 -1.63
N LEU A 315 37.31 -23.36 -2.70
CA LEU A 315 38.29 -22.28 -2.62
C LEU A 315 37.68 -21.01 -1.98
N ILE A 316 36.48 -20.61 -2.41
CA ILE A 316 35.79 -19.43 -1.86
C ILE A 316 35.47 -19.65 -0.38
N ARG A 317 34.94 -20.82 -0.01
CA ARG A 317 34.68 -21.15 1.40
C ARG A 317 35.95 -21.14 2.24
N LYS A 318 37.05 -21.69 1.73
CA LYS A 318 38.33 -21.73 2.42
C LYS A 318 38.91 -20.33 2.62
N PHE A 319 38.75 -19.44 1.64
CA PHE A 319 39.14 -18.04 1.75
C PHE A 319 38.41 -17.31 2.90
N TRP A 320 37.09 -17.50 3.01
CA TRP A 320 36.27 -16.86 4.05
C TRP A 320 36.33 -17.54 5.43
N ALA A 321 36.77 -18.79 5.50
CA ALA A 321 36.91 -19.51 6.77
C ALA A 321 38.19 -19.15 7.54
N GLU A 322 39.09 -18.36 6.94
CA GLU A 322 40.35 -17.94 7.55
C GLU A 322 40.26 -16.57 8.29
N GLU A 323 39.06 -16.21 8.81
CA GLU A 323 38.84 -15.03 9.67
C GLU A 323 39.64 -15.03 10.99
#